data_AF-A0AA38TR27-F1
#
_entry.id   AF-A0AA38TR27-F1
#
_cell.length_a   1.000
_cell.length_b   1.000
_cell.length_c   1.000
_cell.angle_alpha   90.00
_cell.angle_beta   90.00
_cell.angle_gamma   90.00
#
_symmetry.space_group_name_H-M   'P 1'
#
loop_
_entity.id
_entity.type
_entity.pdbx_description
1 polymer ?
#
loop_
_entity_poly.entity_id
_entity_poly.type
_entity_poly.pdbx_seq_one_letter_code
_entity_poly.pdbx_strand_id
1 'polypeptide(L)'
;MVVSLKLNKFQNKSISLPSRSHPSTLRIEEQLNLIKSSSSSTPSVDNICNRLSQLVELHRLTDGLLVLPVTQNLIAFHRNTMWVDQVLEVSMKLLDICSSIRDVVLQMVERVRDLECALRRRKHHTSIQIGIANYIEFRKKTKKEAKELITRLKQSEKVNGVEVDLDNHDLPEVMRVLMEVTEVTVSIFESLLTYVSVSVSVSAPVLKLKGWSFVVWKLMHKGAIASCKEDGKHKGVVNELEAVDVSLVNILNGGEQRVEVMQMMQLRLEVMQARMQKIESGLECIFRVLVKIRASLLNIMSL
;
A
#
# COMPACT_ATOMS: atom_id res chain seq x y z
N MET A 1 47.64 38.86 55.09
CA MET A 1 46.47 38.97 54.20
C MET A 1 46.89 38.51 52.83
N VAL A 2 46.41 37.34 52.42
CA VAL A 2 46.75 36.67 51.16
C VAL A 2 45.84 37.21 50.07
N VAL A 3 46.42 37.80 49.01
CA VAL A 3 45.68 38.19 47.80
C VAL A 3 45.71 37.00 46.85
N SER A 4 44.58 36.32 46.72
CA SER A 4 44.41 35.20 45.79
C SER A 4 44.18 35.72 44.37
N LEU A 5 45.17 35.55 43.49
CA LEU A 5 44.99 35.67 42.04
C LEU A 5 44.40 34.35 41.50
N LYS A 6 43.10 34.34 41.21
CA LYS A 6 42.47 33.25 40.45
C LYS A 6 42.83 33.41 38.97
N LEU A 7 43.73 32.53 38.49
CA LEU A 7 43.99 32.34 37.07
C LEU A 7 42.75 31.65 36.46
N ASN A 8 42.03 32.34 35.58
CA ASN A 8 40.92 31.75 34.84
C ASN A 8 41.45 30.68 33.90
N LYS A 9 41.14 29.41 34.22
CA LYS A 9 41.39 28.25 33.38
C LYS A 9 40.37 28.30 32.24
N PHE A 10 40.79 28.69 31.04
CA PHE A 10 39.96 28.57 29.84
C PHE A 10 39.63 27.09 29.61
N GLN A 11 38.40 26.70 29.90
CA GLN A 11 37.85 25.44 29.39
C GLN A 11 37.65 25.63 27.88
N ASN A 12 38.54 25.06 27.09
CA ASN A 12 38.22 24.73 25.70
C ASN A 12 37.08 23.70 25.73
N LYS A 13 35.84 24.20 25.65
CA LYS A 13 34.69 23.37 25.28
C LYS A 13 34.87 23.04 23.82
N SER A 14 35.35 21.83 23.55
CA SER A 14 35.28 21.23 22.22
C SER A 14 33.82 21.20 21.80
N ILE A 15 33.43 22.15 20.95
CA ILE A 15 32.19 22.10 20.19
C ILE A 15 32.36 21.01 19.14
N SER A 16 32.01 19.77 19.50
CA SER A 16 31.76 18.74 18.51
C SER A 16 30.61 19.24 17.64
N LEU A 17 30.93 19.70 16.42
CA LEU A 17 29.93 19.79 15.36
C LEU A 17 29.22 18.43 15.31
N PRO A 18 27.88 18.39 15.21
CA PRO A 18 27.21 17.13 14.96
C PRO A 18 27.88 16.51 13.72
N SER A 19 28.30 15.26 13.85
CA SER A 19 28.92 14.49 12.77
C SER A 19 28.11 14.74 11.51
N ARG A 20 28.72 15.35 10.48
CA ARG A 20 28.01 15.61 9.22
C ARG A 20 27.62 14.25 8.65
N SER A 21 26.33 13.93 8.68
CA SER A 21 25.78 12.77 8.00
C SER A 21 26.23 12.77 6.54
N HIS A 22 26.52 11.57 6.02
CA HIS A 22 26.98 11.44 4.65
C HIS A 22 25.94 12.03 3.68
N PRO A 23 26.31 12.72 2.59
CA PRO A 23 25.34 13.33 1.67
C PRO A 23 24.25 12.37 1.17
N SER A 24 24.59 11.09 1.02
CA SER A 24 23.64 10.03 0.66
C SER A 24 22.61 9.70 1.75
N THR A 25 23.00 9.68 3.04
CA THR A 25 22.07 9.39 4.14
C THR A 25 21.13 10.57 4.38
N LEU A 26 21.63 11.81 4.26
CA LEU A 26 20.82 13.03 4.31
C LEU A 26 19.71 13.03 3.26
N ARG A 27 20.04 12.71 2.00
CA ARG A 27 19.03 12.68 0.92
C ARG A 27 17.95 11.62 1.15
N ILE A 28 18.30 10.49 1.76
CA ILE A 28 17.34 9.45 2.13
C ILE A 28 16.42 9.96 3.26
N GLU A 29 16.98 10.61 4.27
CA GLU A 29 16.21 11.20 5.38
C GLU A 29 15.24 12.28 4.88
N GLU A 30 15.65 13.13 3.96
CA GLU A 30 14.77 14.11 3.30
C GLU A 30 13.59 13.44 2.59
N GLN A 31 13.83 12.36 1.85
CA GLN A 31 12.75 11.60 1.19
C GLN A 31 11.84 10.87 2.19
N LEU A 32 12.39 10.33 3.28
CA LEU A 32 11.61 9.72 4.35
C LEU A 32 10.66 10.75 4.98
N ASN A 33 11.17 11.95 5.29
CA ASN A 33 10.37 13.04 5.85
C ASN A 33 9.28 13.52 4.87
N LEU A 34 9.60 13.59 3.57
CA LEU A 34 8.61 13.90 2.54
C LEU A 34 7.46 12.87 2.53
N ILE A 35 7.77 11.57 2.55
CA ILE A 35 6.76 10.51 2.57
C ILE A 35 5.95 10.57 3.87
N LYS A 36 6.60 10.72 5.02
CA LYS A 36 5.95 10.83 6.34
C LYS A 36 4.97 12.00 6.38
N SER A 37 5.33 13.16 5.83
CA SER A 37 4.46 14.35 5.77
C SER A 37 3.19 14.13 4.91
N SER A 38 3.29 13.32 3.85
CA SER A 38 2.16 13.02 2.95
C SER A 38 1.14 12.02 3.52
N SER A 39 1.51 11.27 4.57
CA SER A 39 0.70 10.20 5.18
C SER A 39 -0.54 10.68 5.94
N SER A 40 -0.69 11.99 6.17
CA SER A 40 -1.84 12.59 6.88
C SER A 40 -3.11 12.75 6.02
N SER A 41 -3.00 12.50 4.71
CA SER A 41 -4.09 12.68 3.75
C SER A 41 -4.97 11.43 3.62
N THR A 42 -6.24 11.62 3.29
CA THR A 42 -7.20 10.52 3.06
C THR A 42 -6.69 9.57 1.97
N PRO A 43 -6.99 8.25 2.06
CA PRO A 43 -6.53 7.28 1.07
C PRO A 43 -7.29 7.46 -0.25
N SER A 44 -6.71 8.25 -1.16
CA SER A 44 -7.13 8.38 -2.56
C SER A 44 -6.16 7.66 -3.49
N VAL A 45 -6.61 7.31 -4.71
CA VAL A 45 -5.71 6.68 -5.71
C VAL A 45 -4.53 7.58 -6.03
N ASP A 46 -4.77 8.89 -6.18
CA ASP A 46 -3.70 9.84 -6.53
C ASP A 46 -2.66 9.93 -5.41
N ASN A 47 -3.09 9.90 -4.14
CA ASN A 47 -2.19 9.83 -3.00
C ASN A 47 -1.37 8.52 -2.99
N ILE A 48 -2.02 7.38 -3.23
CA ILE A 48 -1.34 6.08 -3.33
C ILE A 48 -0.31 6.08 -4.45
N CYS A 49 -0.66 6.57 -5.65
CA CYS A 49 0.27 6.66 -6.78
C CYS A 49 1.46 7.56 -6.46
N ASN A 50 1.23 8.70 -5.82
CA ASN A 50 2.29 9.61 -5.39
C ASN A 50 3.22 8.93 -4.38
N ARG A 51 2.66 8.27 -3.36
CA ARG A 51 3.44 7.54 -2.35
C ARG A 51 4.25 6.39 -2.94
N LEU A 52 3.69 5.63 -3.89
CA LEU A 52 4.44 4.61 -4.64
C LEU A 52 5.60 5.24 -5.43
N SER A 53 5.38 6.38 -6.07
CA SER A 53 6.44 7.08 -6.82
C SER A 53 7.57 7.58 -5.91
N GLN A 54 7.22 8.16 -4.76
CA GLN A 54 8.19 8.57 -3.74
C GLN A 54 8.96 7.37 -3.17
N LEU A 55 8.27 6.24 -2.98
CA LEU A 55 8.89 5.00 -2.51
C LEU A 55 9.88 4.42 -3.53
N VAL A 56 9.60 4.53 -4.83
CA VAL A 56 10.55 4.14 -5.89
C VAL A 56 11.84 4.96 -5.77
N GLU A 57 11.74 6.29 -5.62
CA GLU A 57 12.92 7.14 -5.46
C GLU A 57 13.66 6.83 -4.16
N LEU A 58 12.94 6.61 -3.06
CA LEU A 58 13.55 6.21 -1.78
C LEU A 58 14.40 4.94 -1.94
N HIS A 59 13.84 3.87 -2.53
CA HIS A 59 14.60 2.64 -2.79
C HIS A 59 15.76 2.84 -3.75
N ARG A 60 15.64 3.73 -4.75
CA ARG A 60 16.74 4.05 -5.66
C ARG A 60 17.90 4.73 -4.93
N LEU A 61 17.61 5.61 -3.97
CA LEU A 61 18.61 6.25 -3.13
C LEU A 61 19.28 5.26 -2.18
N THR A 62 18.48 4.38 -1.57
CA THR A 62 18.97 3.29 -0.71
C THR A 62 19.89 2.35 -1.48
N ASP A 63 19.53 1.98 -2.71
CA ASP A 63 20.40 1.16 -3.57
C ASP A 63 21.73 1.88 -3.85
N GLY A 64 21.67 3.18 -4.16
CA GLY A 64 22.84 4.04 -4.33
C GLY A 64 23.75 4.08 -3.09
N LEU A 65 23.18 4.08 -1.88
CA LEU A 65 23.93 3.99 -0.63
C LEU A 65 24.60 2.61 -0.46
N LEU A 66 23.88 1.53 -0.79
CA LEU A 66 24.35 0.14 -0.63
C LEU A 66 25.50 -0.21 -1.59
N VAL A 67 25.59 0.40 -2.77
CA VAL A 67 26.69 0.15 -3.71
C VAL A 67 27.98 0.92 -3.39
N LEU A 68 27.99 1.82 -2.40
CA LEU A 68 29.21 2.54 -2.02
C LEU A 68 30.20 1.61 -1.32
N PRO A 69 31.49 1.56 -1.71
CA PRO A 69 32.48 0.68 -1.10
C PRO A 69 32.60 0.82 0.42
N VAL A 70 32.48 2.06 0.94
CA VAL A 70 32.49 2.33 2.37
C VAL A 70 31.32 1.65 3.08
N THR A 71 30.12 1.71 2.51
CA THR A 71 28.92 1.05 3.02
C THR A 71 29.07 -0.47 2.96
N GLN A 72 29.55 -1.00 1.84
CA GLN A 72 29.75 -2.44 1.65
C GLN A 72 30.76 -3.00 2.64
N ASN A 73 31.91 -2.32 2.80
CA ASN A 73 32.94 -2.70 3.76
C ASN A 73 32.42 -2.64 5.20
N LEU A 74 31.62 -1.62 5.55
CA LEU A 74 31.01 -1.52 6.88
C LEU A 74 30.05 -2.69 7.15
N ILE A 75 29.17 -2.99 6.21
CA ILE A 75 28.21 -4.11 6.33
C ILE A 75 28.95 -5.45 6.40
N ALA A 76 29.97 -5.66 5.56
CA ALA A 76 30.77 -6.87 5.53
C ALA A 76 31.59 -7.04 6.83
N PHE A 77 32.18 -5.96 7.34
CA PHE A 77 32.94 -5.97 8.60
C PHE A 77 32.07 -6.39 9.79
N HIS A 78 30.83 -5.91 9.84
CA HIS A 78 29.89 -6.24 10.91
C HIS A 78 29.05 -7.50 10.65
N ARG A 79 29.29 -8.26 9.57
CA ARG A 79 28.43 -9.36 9.09
C ARG A 79 27.97 -10.33 10.19
N ASN A 80 28.87 -10.79 11.05
CA ASN A 80 28.57 -11.77 12.11
C ASN A 80 27.82 -11.19 13.32
N THR A 81 27.81 -9.86 13.46
CA THR A 81 27.09 -9.13 14.52
C THR A 81 25.80 -8.49 14.02
N MET A 82 25.58 -8.49 12.69
CA MET A 82 24.48 -7.77 12.07
C MET A 82 23.25 -8.65 11.89
N TRP A 83 22.10 -7.98 11.89
CA TRP A 83 20.81 -8.49 11.44
C TRP A 83 20.72 -8.61 9.90
N VAL A 84 21.84 -8.78 9.18
CA VAL A 84 21.86 -8.83 7.70
C VAL A 84 21.02 -9.98 7.16
N ASP A 85 21.08 -11.16 7.78
CA ASP A 85 20.21 -12.29 7.43
C ASP A 85 18.73 -11.93 7.62
N GLN A 86 18.41 -11.13 8.64
CA GLN A 86 17.05 -10.64 8.87
C GLN A 86 16.64 -9.60 7.82
N VAL A 87 17.53 -8.68 7.42
CA VAL A 87 17.28 -7.75 6.29
C VAL A 87 16.95 -8.54 5.03
N LEU A 88 17.75 -9.58 4.74
CA LEU A 88 17.51 -10.43 3.57
C LEU A 88 16.18 -11.15 3.67
N GLU A 89 15.86 -11.74 4.81
CA GLU A 89 14.59 -12.43 5.03
C GLU A 89 13.40 -11.47 4.86
N VAL A 90 13.49 -10.25 5.41
CA VAL A 90 12.48 -9.21 5.27
C VAL A 90 12.36 -8.75 3.81
N SER A 91 13.48 -8.56 3.09
CA SER A 91 13.45 -8.18 1.68
C SER A 91 12.77 -9.22 0.80
N MET A 92 12.93 -10.52 1.11
CA MET A 92 12.23 -11.61 0.42
C MET A 92 10.73 -11.54 0.68
N LYS A 93 10.32 -11.40 1.96
CA LYS A 93 8.90 -11.26 2.33
C LYS A 93 8.25 -10.06 1.66
N LEU A 94 8.95 -8.91 1.60
CA LEU A 94 8.46 -7.72 0.91
C LEU A 94 8.27 -7.97 -0.59
N LEU A 95 9.18 -8.70 -1.24
CA LEU A 95 9.04 -9.08 -2.66
C LEU A 95 7.82 -9.97 -2.89
N ASP A 96 7.62 -10.99 -2.06
CA ASP A 96 6.48 -11.91 -2.16
C ASP A 96 5.15 -11.17 -1.97
N ILE A 97 5.10 -10.27 -0.97
CA ILE A 97 3.92 -9.44 -0.71
C ILE A 97 3.70 -8.46 -1.86
N CYS A 98 4.75 -7.79 -2.35
CA CYS A 98 4.65 -6.88 -3.49
C CYS A 98 4.10 -7.60 -4.75
N SER A 99 4.59 -8.81 -5.03
CA SER A 99 4.06 -9.63 -6.14
C SER A 99 2.59 -9.95 -5.94
N SER A 100 2.20 -10.37 -4.73
CA SER A 100 0.81 -10.69 -4.42
C SER A 100 -0.13 -9.48 -4.56
N ILE A 101 0.32 -8.29 -4.11
CA ILE A 101 -0.44 -7.04 -4.27
C ILE A 101 -0.60 -6.70 -5.76
N ARG A 102 0.47 -6.80 -6.54
CA ARG A 102 0.45 -6.56 -7.99
C ARG A 102 -0.55 -7.50 -8.68
N ASP A 103 -0.55 -8.79 -8.34
CA ASP A 103 -1.47 -9.77 -8.92
C ASP A 103 -2.95 -9.46 -8.58
N VAL A 104 -3.23 -8.98 -7.37
CA VAL A 104 -4.56 -8.54 -6.96
C VAL A 104 -5.01 -7.30 -7.76
N VAL A 105 -4.14 -6.29 -7.89
CA VAL A 105 -4.45 -5.07 -8.65
C VAL A 105 -4.60 -5.38 -10.14
N LEU A 106 -3.77 -6.25 -10.70
CA LEU A 106 -3.84 -6.67 -12.09
C LEU A 106 -5.18 -7.37 -12.39
N GLN A 107 -5.58 -8.32 -11.55
CA GLN A 107 -6.91 -8.95 -11.67
C GLN A 107 -8.03 -7.92 -11.57
N MET A 108 -7.88 -6.88 -10.72
CA MET A 108 -8.86 -5.81 -10.62
C MET A 108 -8.99 -5.01 -11.93
N VAL A 109 -7.87 -4.66 -12.57
CA VAL A 109 -7.85 -4.02 -13.90
C VAL A 109 -8.61 -4.88 -14.92
N GLU A 110 -8.37 -6.19 -14.94
CA GLU A 110 -9.03 -7.11 -15.85
C GLU A 110 -10.54 -7.18 -15.63
N ARG A 111 -11.00 -7.27 -14.37
CA ARG A 111 -12.43 -7.34 -14.04
C ARG A 111 -13.18 -6.06 -14.37
N VAL A 112 -12.55 -4.89 -14.13
CA VAL A 112 -13.12 -3.60 -14.52
C VAL A 112 -13.25 -3.53 -16.04
N ARG A 113 -12.21 -3.92 -16.78
CA ARG A 113 -12.21 -3.95 -18.25
C ARG A 113 -13.28 -4.88 -18.82
N ASP A 114 -13.44 -6.07 -18.25
CA ASP A 114 -14.47 -7.03 -18.67
C ASP A 114 -15.88 -6.46 -18.50
N LEU A 115 -16.13 -5.80 -17.35
CA LEU A 115 -17.40 -5.16 -17.04
C LEU A 115 -17.67 -3.96 -17.96
N GLU A 116 -16.67 -3.11 -18.21
CA GLU A 116 -16.76 -2.00 -19.16
C GLU A 116 -17.10 -2.51 -20.57
N CYS A 117 -16.44 -3.59 -21.00
CA CYS A 117 -16.71 -4.23 -22.28
C CYS A 117 -18.16 -4.78 -22.36
N ALA A 118 -18.70 -5.30 -21.27
CA ALA A 118 -20.09 -5.76 -21.21
C ALA A 118 -21.07 -4.59 -21.32
N LEU A 119 -20.82 -3.48 -20.62
CA LEU A 119 -21.63 -2.27 -20.68
C LEU A 119 -21.62 -1.63 -22.08
N ARG A 120 -20.43 -1.49 -22.68
CA ARG A 120 -20.26 -0.87 -24.01
C ARG A 120 -20.99 -1.64 -25.11
N ARG A 121 -20.96 -2.98 -25.06
CA ARG A 121 -21.61 -3.82 -26.07
C ARG A 121 -23.14 -3.79 -26.01
N ARG A 122 -23.75 -3.26 -24.94
CA ARG A 122 -25.22 -3.23 -24.69
C ARG A 122 -25.90 -4.58 -24.97
N LYS A 123 -25.19 -5.70 -24.82
CA LYS A 123 -25.62 -6.99 -25.35
C LYS A 123 -26.49 -7.71 -24.35
N HIS A 124 -27.79 -7.45 -24.35
CA HIS A 124 -28.79 -7.99 -23.42
C HIS A 124 -28.52 -7.64 -21.94
N HIS A 125 -29.58 -7.27 -21.24
CA HIS A 125 -29.57 -6.95 -19.81
C HIS A 125 -28.88 -8.01 -18.95
N THR A 126 -29.06 -9.28 -19.31
CA THR A 126 -28.50 -10.44 -18.61
C THR A 126 -26.96 -10.46 -18.60
N SER A 127 -26.28 -10.04 -19.67
CA SER A 127 -24.82 -10.08 -19.72
C SER A 127 -24.19 -9.03 -18.80
N ILE A 128 -24.82 -7.86 -18.71
CA ILE A 128 -24.41 -6.77 -17.81
C ILE A 128 -24.60 -7.22 -16.36
N GLN A 129 -25.74 -7.81 -16.03
CA GLN A 129 -25.98 -8.35 -14.68
C GLN A 129 -24.95 -9.42 -14.28
N ILE A 130 -24.60 -10.33 -15.19
CA ILE A 130 -23.55 -11.34 -14.96
C ILE A 130 -22.19 -10.67 -14.73
N GLY A 131 -21.82 -9.69 -15.55
CA GLY A 131 -20.57 -8.95 -15.39
C GLY A 131 -20.49 -8.22 -14.03
N ILE A 132 -21.58 -7.58 -13.62
CA ILE A 132 -21.69 -6.90 -12.32
C ILE A 132 -21.55 -7.90 -11.17
N ALA A 133 -22.25 -9.04 -11.25
CA ALA A 133 -22.18 -10.08 -10.23
C ALA A 133 -20.75 -10.63 -10.08
N ASN A 134 -20.07 -10.93 -11.19
CA ASN A 134 -18.69 -11.40 -11.21
C ASN A 134 -17.72 -10.38 -10.60
N TYR A 135 -17.88 -9.09 -10.93
CA TYR A 135 -17.09 -8.01 -10.34
C TYR A 135 -17.30 -7.94 -8.82
N ILE A 136 -18.56 -7.96 -8.34
CA ILE A 136 -18.86 -7.90 -6.89
C ILE A 136 -18.29 -9.12 -6.15
N GLU A 137 -18.42 -10.32 -6.72
CA GLU A 137 -17.83 -11.53 -6.15
C GLU A 137 -16.31 -11.44 -6.06
N PHE A 138 -15.66 -10.95 -7.12
CA PHE A 138 -14.23 -10.68 -7.12
C PHE A 138 -13.85 -9.66 -6.03
N ARG A 139 -14.57 -8.55 -5.88
CA ARG A 139 -14.32 -7.55 -4.83
C ARG A 139 -14.39 -8.15 -3.42
N LYS A 140 -15.32 -9.07 -3.17
CA LYS A 140 -15.41 -9.81 -1.90
C LYS A 140 -14.20 -10.71 -1.68
N LYS A 141 -13.71 -11.37 -2.74
CA LYS A 141 -12.49 -12.18 -2.70
C LYS A 141 -11.25 -11.30 -2.43
N THR A 142 -11.08 -10.21 -3.16
CA THR A 142 -10.01 -9.22 -2.96
C THR A 142 -9.98 -8.71 -1.52
N LYS A 143 -11.13 -8.39 -0.92
CA LYS A 143 -11.20 -7.98 0.49
C LYS A 143 -10.68 -9.03 1.46
N LYS A 144 -10.87 -10.32 1.18
CA LYS A 144 -10.34 -11.41 2.02
C LYS A 144 -8.84 -11.56 1.82
N GLU A 145 -8.39 -11.63 0.57
CA GLU A 145 -6.97 -11.76 0.21
C GLU A 145 -6.15 -10.57 0.75
N ALA A 146 -6.66 -9.35 0.62
CA ALA A 146 -5.97 -8.17 1.10
C ALA A 146 -5.86 -8.14 2.64
N LYS A 147 -6.88 -8.61 3.37
CA LYS A 147 -6.78 -8.80 4.83
C LYS A 147 -5.72 -9.82 5.21
N GLU A 148 -5.65 -10.93 4.47
CA GLU A 148 -4.61 -11.95 4.68
C GLU A 148 -3.21 -11.38 4.44
N LEU A 149 -3.03 -10.63 3.34
CA LEU A 149 -1.77 -9.95 3.04
C LEU A 149 -1.38 -8.94 4.13
N ILE A 150 -2.33 -8.15 4.66
CA ILE A 150 -2.08 -7.26 5.80
C ILE A 150 -1.61 -8.05 7.02
N THR A 151 -2.22 -9.22 7.31
CA THR A 151 -1.77 -10.05 8.44
C THR A 151 -0.37 -10.61 8.24
N ARG A 152 -0.02 -11.05 7.02
CA ARG A 152 1.34 -11.52 6.66
C ARG A 152 2.36 -10.39 6.77
N LEU A 153 2.00 -9.19 6.33
CA LEU A 153 2.83 -7.99 6.41
C LEU A 153 3.13 -7.63 7.87
N LYS A 154 2.12 -7.64 8.75
CA LYS A 154 2.31 -7.41 10.21
C LYS A 154 3.08 -8.52 10.92
N GLN A 155 2.96 -9.76 10.46
CA GLN A 155 3.79 -10.86 10.98
C GLN A 155 5.25 -10.69 10.56
N SER A 156 5.52 -10.13 9.37
CA SER A 156 6.88 -9.83 8.92
C SER A 156 7.57 -8.78 9.80
N GLU A 157 6.82 -7.81 10.34
CA GLU A 157 7.32 -6.85 11.34
C GLU A 157 7.67 -7.53 12.68
N LYS A 158 6.93 -8.56 13.08
CA LYS A 158 7.17 -9.27 14.36
C LYS A 158 8.35 -10.24 14.31
N VAL A 159 8.69 -10.75 13.13
CA VAL A 159 9.92 -11.56 12.92
C VAL A 159 11.18 -10.70 13.15
N ASN A 160 11.05 -9.37 13.25
CA ASN A 160 12.16 -8.50 13.62
C ASN A 160 12.78 -8.85 14.98
N GLY A 161 12.11 -9.59 15.89
CA GLY A 161 12.72 -10.33 17.03
C GLY A 161 13.58 -9.53 18.01
N VAL A 162 13.74 -8.25 17.73
CA VAL A 162 14.54 -7.24 18.36
C VAL A 162 13.61 -6.03 18.20
N GLU A 163 13.02 -5.58 19.29
CA GLU A 163 12.78 -4.15 19.44
C GLU A 163 14.16 -3.51 19.30
N VAL A 164 14.61 -3.30 18.06
CA VAL A 164 15.76 -2.43 17.83
C VAL A 164 15.19 -1.07 18.12
N ASP A 165 15.36 -0.64 19.37
CA ASP A 165 15.09 0.72 19.75
C ASP A 165 15.88 1.60 18.76
N LEU A 166 15.14 2.31 17.90
CA LEU A 166 15.70 3.20 16.88
C LEU A 166 16.51 4.32 17.54
N ASP A 167 16.31 4.54 18.85
CA ASP A 167 17.04 5.47 19.70
C ASP A 167 18.35 4.88 20.26
N ASN A 168 18.67 3.60 20.00
CA ASN A 168 19.98 3.04 20.31
C ASN A 168 21.06 3.76 19.48
N HIS A 169 21.85 4.61 20.15
CA HIS A 169 22.97 5.33 19.55
C HIS A 169 24.09 4.42 19.01
N ASP A 170 24.09 3.13 19.39
CA ASP A 170 25.07 2.15 18.96
C ASP A 170 24.74 1.52 17.59
N LEU A 171 23.57 1.80 17.00
CA LEU A 171 23.19 1.27 15.69
C LEU A 171 23.86 2.07 14.55
N PRO A 172 24.67 1.43 13.68
CA PRO A 172 25.22 2.08 12.48
C PRO A 172 24.17 2.83 11.67
N GLU A 173 24.50 4.03 11.19
CA GLU A 173 23.57 4.92 10.48
C GLU A 173 22.88 4.25 9.28
N VAL A 174 23.62 3.43 8.52
CA VAL A 174 23.10 2.66 7.38
C VAL A 174 22.00 1.68 7.81
N MET A 175 22.11 1.09 8.99
CA MET A 175 21.14 0.13 9.51
C MET A 175 19.82 0.83 9.83
N ARG A 176 19.89 1.96 10.55
CA ARG A 176 18.71 2.79 10.86
C ARG A 176 17.95 3.15 9.59
N VAL A 177 18.69 3.59 8.56
CA VAL A 177 18.13 3.93 7.25
C VAL A 177 17.40 2.73 6.61
N LEU A 178 18.00 1.53 6.59
CA LEU A 178 17.37 0.34 6.02
C LEU A 178 16.09 -0.06 6.76
N MET A 179 16.06 0.09 8.09
CA MET A 179 14.87 -0.17 8.91
C MET A 179 13.75 0.82 8.59
N GLU A 180 14.05 2.12 8.55
CA GLU A 180 13.07 3.16 8.24
C GLU A 180 12.50 3.01 6.82
N VAL A 181 13.35 2.68 5.83
CA VAL A 181 12.91 2.41 4.45
C VAL A 181 11.97 1.21 4.41
N THR A 182 12.26 0.17 5.20
CA THR A 182 11.41 -1.02 5.34
C THR A 182 10.06 -0.66 5.95
N GLU A 183 10.05 0.09 7.05
CA GLU A 183 8.83 0.55 7.73
C GLU A 183 7.93 1.37 6.80
N VAL A 184 8.51 2.32 6.06
CA VAL A 184 7.77 3.13 5.08
C VAL A 184 7.24 2.26 3.93
N THR A 185 7.99 1.28 3.47
CA THR A 185 7.54 0.31 2.44
C THR A 185 6.31 -0.46 2.94
N VAL A 186 6.39 -0.99 4.17
CA VAL A 186 5.30 -1.72 4.82
C VAL A 186 4.07 -0.83 4.96
N SER A 187 4.22 0.39 5.48
CA SER A 187 3.12 1.34 5.64
C SER A 187 2.40 1.66 4.32
N ILE A 188 3.14 1.83 3.22
CA ILE A 188 2.56 2.09 1.90
C ILE A 188 1.80 0.86 1.38
N PHE A 189 2.37 -0.35 1.54
CA PHE A 189 1.69 -1.59 1.17
C PHE A 189 0.41 -1.80 1.99
N GLU A 190 0.44 -1.55 3.31
CA GLU A 190 -0.75 -1.63 4.16
C GLU A 190 -1.82 -0.62 3.72
N SER A 191 -1.41 0.61 3.38
CA SER A 191 -2.33 1.66 2.91
C SER A 191 -3.02 1.26 1.60
N LEU A 192 -2.27 0.70 0.66
CA LEU A 192 -2.80 0.20 -0.61
C LEU A 192 -3.72 -1.02 -0.40
N LEU A 193 -3.30 -1.98 0.41
CA LEU A 193 -4.12 -3.15 0.76
C LEU A 193 -5.42 -2.74 1.45
N THR A 194 -5.37 -1.75 2.33
CA THR A 194 -6.54 -1.16 2.99
C THR A 194 -7.46 -0.53 1.95
N TYR A 195 -6.92 0.27 1.02
CA TYR A 195 -7.68 0.89 -0.07
C TYR A 195 -8.46 -0.15 -0.90
N VAL A 196 -7.80 -1.22 -1.35
CA VAL A 196 -8.46 -2.27 -2.15
C VAL A 196 -9.39 -3.16 -1.31
N SER A 197 -9.20 -3.22 0.01
CA SER A 197 -10.06 -3.99 0.94
C SER A 197 -11.39 -3.31 1.25
N VAL A 198 -11.50 -1.99 1.08
CA VAL A 198 -12.76 -1.29 1.29
C VAL A 198 -13.73 -1.76 0.22
N SER A 199 -14.75 -2.51 0.61
CA SER A 199 -15.80 -2.98 -0.29
C SER A 199 -17.13 -3.00 0.46
N VAL A 200 -18.22 -2.73 -0.26
CA VAL A 200 -19.58 -2.81 0.27
C VAL A 200 -19.85 -4.23 0.79
N SER A 201 -20.24 -4.33 2.05
CA SER A 201 -20.72 -5.58 2.65
C SER A 201 -22.16 -5.84 2.17
N VAL A 202 -22.32 -6.39 0.97
CA VAL A 202 -23.64 -6.85 0.52
C VAL A 202 -23.97 -8.16 1.22
N SER A 203 -24.71 -8.08 2.32
CA SER A 203 -25.37 -9.21 2.97
C SER A 203 -26.71 -9.49 2.30
N ALA A 204 -26.72 -10.16 1.14
CA ALA A 204 -27.90 -10.78 0.52
C ALA A 204 -27.48 -11.73 -0.63
N PRO A 205 -28.25 -12.79 -0.93
CA PRO A 205 -27.74 -14.02 -1.52
C PRO A 205 -27.40 -13.85 -3.00
N VAL A 206 -26.24 -14.41 -3.35
CA VAL A 206 -25.79 -14.64 -4.72
C VAL A 206 -26.89 -15.38 -5.48
N LEU A 207 -27.21 -14.85 -6.65
CA LEU A 207 -28.15 -15.38 -7.64
C LEU A 207 -27.86 -16.85 -7.96
N LYS A 208 -28.47 -17.79 -7.24
CA LYS A 208 -28.80 -19.12 -7.79
C LYS A 208 -30.00 -18.91 -8.70
N LEU A 209 -29.76 -18.65 -9.98
CA LEU A 209 -30.80 -18.55 -11.00
C LEU A 209 -31.60 -19.88 -11.07
N LYS A 210 -32.77 -19.93 -10.43
CA LYS A 210 -33.87 -20.83 -10.80
C LYS A 210 -35.16 -20.01 -10.87
N GLY A 211 -35.89 -20.22 -11.98
CA GLY A 211 -36.75 -19.24 -12.66
C GLY A 211 -37.98 -18.68 -11.95
N TRP A 212 -38.19 -18.92 -10.66
CA TRP A 212 -39.38 -18.42 -9.93
C TRP A 212 -39.07 -17.37 -8.85
N SER A 213 -37.79 -17.13 -8.51
CA SER A 213 -37.43 -16.23 -7.39
C SER A 213 -37.52 -14.73 -7.73
N PHE A 214 -37.49 -14.33 -9.00
CA PHE A 214 -37.55 -12.92 -9.42
C PHE A 214 -38.92 -12.26 -9.16
N VAL A 215 -40.00 -13.03 -9.28
CA VAL A 215 -41.37 -12.51 -9.10
C VAL A 215 -41.67 -12.27 -7.62
N VAL A 216 -41.16 -13.13 -6.73
CA VAL A 216 -41.31 -12.99 -5.27
C VAL A 216 -40.52 -11.79 -4.74
N TRP A 217 -39.29 -11.57 -5.23
CA TRP A 217 -38.47 -10.39 -4.86
C TRP A 217 -39.15 -9.06 -5.24
N LYS A 218 -39.73 -8.99 -6.44
CA LYS A 218 -40.36 -7.76 -6.95
C LYS A 218 -41.68 -7.41 -6.22
N LEU A 219 -42.33 -8.40 -5.60
CA LEU A 219 -43.53 -8.18 -4.78
C LEU A 219 -43.19 -7.74 -3.35
N MET A 220 -42.09 -8.22 -2.78
CA MET A 220 -41.75 -7.95 -1.36
C MET A 220 -41.01 -6.62 -1.13
N HIS A 221 -40.42 -6.01 -2.16
CA HIS A 221 -39.60 -4.79 -2.01
C HIS A 221 -40.26 -3.48 -2.52
N LYS A 222 -41.58 -3.46 -2.71
CA LYS A 222 -42.29 -2.22 -3.11
C LYS A 222 -42.54 -1.22 -1.97
N GLY A 223 -42.05 -1.49 -0.75
CA GLY A 223 -42.29 -0.63 0.41
C GLY A 223 -41.21 -0.63 1.51
N ALA A 224 -40.03 -1.20 1.28
CA ALA A 224 -38.98 -1.30 2.31
C ALA A 224 -37.71 -0.55 1.87
N ILE A 225 -37.83 0.75 1.61
CA ILE A 225 -36.70 1.68 1.71
C ILE A 225 -36.83 2.36 3.07
N ALA A 226 -36.52 1.62 4.12
CA ALA A 226 -36.31 2.17 5.44
C ALA A 226 -34.86 1.86 5.81
N SER A 227 -34.03 2.90 5.69
CA SER A 227 -32.81 3.14 6.46
C SER A 227 -32.14 1.88 7.04
N CYS A 228 -31.03 1.47 6.42
CA CYS A 228 -30.06 0.63 7.12
C CYS A 228 -29.63 1.38 8.38
N LYS A 229 -30.05 0.87 9.54
CA LYS A 229 -29.56 1.33 10.83
C LYS A 229 -28.04 1.25 10.83
N GLU A 230 -27.43 2.41 10.95
CA GLU A 230 -26.01 2.61 11.16
C GLU A 230 -25.62 1.99 12.49
N ASP A 231 -24.79 0.94 12.46
CA ASP A 231 -23.94 0.64 13.60
C ASP A 231 -22.82 1.69 13.62
N GLY A 232 -22.96 2.66 14.53
CA GLY A 232 -22.10 3.82 14.66
C GLY A 232 -20.65 3.47 14.96
N LYS A 233 -19.81 3.47 13.93
CA LYS A 233 -18.39 3.89 13.92
C LYS A 233 -17.93 3.80 12.47
N HIS A 234 -17.27 4.84 11.96
CA HIS A 234 -16.91 5.10 10.56
C HIS A 234 -18.00 5.82 9.75
N LYS A 235 -18.15 7.12 10.03
CA LYS A 235 -18.52 8.09 8.99
C LYS A 235 -17.34 8.20 8.02
N GLY A 236 -17.11 7.14 7.25
CA GLY A 236 -15.93 6.95 6.42
C GLY A 236 -16.02 7.79 5.16
N VAL A 237 -14.93 8.46 4.80
CA VAL A 237 -14.73 8.97 3.44
C VAL A 237 -14.85 7.77 2.50
N VAL A 238 -15.95 7.71 1.74
CA VAL A 238 -16.17 6.65 0.74
C VAL A 238 -15.05 6.76 -0.28
N ASN A 239 -14.22 5.73 -0.39
CA ASN A 239 -13.18 5.72 -1.41
C ASN A 239 -13.81 5.44 -2.79
N GLU A 240 -13.08 5.73 -3.87
CA GLU A 240 -13.67 5.70 -5.20
C GLU A 240 -14.10 4.29 -5.62
N LEU A 241 -13.46 3.28 -5.03
CA LEU A 241 -13.77 1.86 -5.20
C LEU A 241 -15.12 1.50 -4.61
N GLU A 242 -15.37 1.93 -3.38
CA GLU A 242 -16.62 1.73 -2.69
C GLU A 242 -17.77 2.47 -3.38
N ALA A 243 -17.52 3.68 -3.91
CA ALA A 243 -18.51 4.41 -4.69
C ALA A 243 -18.95 3.67 -5.96
N VAL A 244 -17.99 3.02 -6.65
CA VAL A 244 -18.27 2.13 -7.80
C VAL A 244 -19.06 0.91 -7.34
N ASP A 245 -18.62 0.25 -6.27
CA ASP A 245 -19.28 -0.93 -5.70
C ASP A 245 -20.75 -0.65 -5.36
N VAL A 246 -21.04 0.47 -4.67
CA VAL A 246 -22.41 0.92 -4.32
C VAL A 246 -23.27 1.10 -5.58
N SER A 247 -22.71 1.78 -6.59
CA SER A 247 -23.43 2.08 -7.84
C SER A 247 -23.80 0.79 -8.59
N LEU A 248 -22.86 -0.16 -8.67
CA LEU A 248 -23.07 -1.44 -9.34
C LEU A 248 -24.06 -2.34 -8.58
N VAL A 249 -24.01 -2.35 -7.25
CA VAL A 249 -24.98 -3.08 -6.41
C VAL A 249 -26.40 -2.53 -6.60
N ASN A 250 -26.55 -1.20 -6.68
CA ASN A 250 -27.84 -0.58 -6.95
C ASN A 250 -28.41 -1.01 -8.31
N ILE A 251 -27.58 -1.03 -9.36
CA ILE A 251 -27.98 -1.52 -10.70
C ILE A 251 -28.40 -3.00 -10.64
N LEU A 252 -27.65 -3.83 -9.90
CA LEU A 252 -27.96 -5.26 -9.75
C LEU A 252 -29.32 -5.49 -9.05
N ASN A 253 -29.65 -4.66 -8.07
CA ASN A 253 -30.90 -4.74 -7.28
C ASN A 253 -32.12 -4.13 -7.98
N GLY A 254 -32.04 -3.83 -9.28
CA GLY A 254 -33.15 -3.28 -10.05
C GLY A 254 -33.29 -1.76 -9.95
N GLY A 255 -32.22 -1.05 -9.56
CA GLY A 255 -32.13 0.40 -9.63
C GLY A 255 -32.27 0.94 -11.06
N GLU A 256 -32.28 2.27 -11.20
CA GLU A 256 -32.51 2.95 -12.47
C GLU A 256 -31.44 2.61 -13.52
N GLN A 257 -31.87 2.20 -14.71
CA GLN A 257 -31.00 1.78 -15.81
C GLN A 257 -31.19 2.63 -17.06
N ARG A 258 -31.51 3.92 -16.87
CA ARG A 258 -31.55 4.87 -17.98
C ARG A 258 -30.19 4.92 -18.69
N VAL A 259 -30.22 5.30 -19.96
CA VAL A 259 -29.02 5.43 -20.79
C VAL A 259 -27.97 6.31 -20.11
N GLU A 260 -28.39 7.42 -19.50
CA GLU A 260 -27.54 8.35 -18.77
C GLU A 260 -26.84 7.70 -17.56
N VAL A 261 -27.56 6.89 -16.76
CA VAL A 261 -27.01 6.19 -15.60
C VAL A 261 -25.96 5.18 -16.04
N MET A 262 -26.22 4.44 -17.11
CA MET A 262 -25.28 3.47 -17.67
C MET A 262 -24.04 4.14 -18.28
N GLN A 263 -24.20 5.28 -18.95
CA GLN A 263 -23.07 6.08 -19.46
C GLN A 263 -22.20 6.61 -18.32
N MET A 264 -22.82 7.11 -17.25
CA MET A 264 -22.10 7.57 -16.07
C MET A 264 -21.33 6.43 -15.40
N MET A 265 -21.92 5.23 -15.33
CA MET A 265 -21.24 4.05 -14.81
C MET A 265 -20.06 3.63 -15.69
N GLN A 266 -20.21 3.68 -17.01
CA GLN A 266 -19.12 3.40 -17.94
C GLN A 266 -17.96 4.37 -17.74
N LEU A 267 -18.23 5.68 -17.67
CA LEU A 267 -17.20 6.69 -17.40
C LEU A 267 -16.47 6.44 -16.07
N ARG A 268 -17.21 6.08 -15.02
CA ARG A 268 -16.62 5.75 -13.71
C ARG A 268 -15.71 4.51 -13.77
N LEU A 269 -16.08 3.49 -14.55
CA LEU A 269 -15.25 2.30 -14.74
C LEU A 269 -14.00 2.60 -15.56
N GLU A 270 -14.11 3.40 -16.63
CA GLU A 270 -12.96 3.83 -17.43
C GLU A 270 -11.94 4.60 -16.57
N VAL A 271 -12.42 5.55 -15.76
CA VAL A 271 -11.57 6.30 -14.80
C VAL A 271 -10.95 5.36 -13.77
N MET A 272 -11.72 4.40 -13.24
CA MET A 272 -11.21 3.42 -12.28
C MET A 272 -10.15 2.52 -12.90
N GLN A 273 -10.34 2.07 -14.13
CA GLN A 273 -9.37 1.24 -14.84
C GLN A 273 -8.04 1.98 -15.01
N ALA A 274 -8.09 3.23 -15.51
CA ALA A 274 -6.88 4.03 -15.70
C ALA A 274 -6.14 4.27 -14.37
N ARG A 275 -6.87 4.46 -13.27
CA ARG A 275 -6.32 4.62 -11.92
C ARG A 275 -5.66 3.33 -11.41
N MET A 276 -6.30 2.18 -11.61
CA MET A 276 -5.74 0.88 -11.21
C MET A 276 -4.51 0.51 -12.03
N GLN A 277 -4.49 0.85 -13.32
CA GLN A 277 -3.30 0.69 -14.17
C GLN A 277 -2.12 1.51 -13.68
N LYS A 278 -2.33 2.75 -13.20
CA LYS A 278 -1.25 3.54 -12.59
C LYS A 278 -0.69 2.89 -11.33
N ILE A 279 -1.56 2.35 -10.47
CA ILE A 279 -1.13 1.62 -9.27
C ILE A 279 -0.33 0.38 -9.66
N GLU A 280 -0.81 -0.40 -10.63
CA GLU A 280 -0.13 -1.59 -11.15
C GLU A 280 1.28 -1.25 -11.67
N SER A 281 1.40 -0.21 -12.50
CA SER A 281 2.68 0.23 -13.03
C SER A 281 3.63 0.73 -11.92
N GLY A 282 3.09 1.39 -10.89
CA GLY A 282 3.85 1.79 -9.71
C GLY A 282 4.37 0.59 -8.92
N LEU A 283 3.55 -0.44 -8.71
CA LEU A 283 3.96 -1.69 -8.07
C LEU A 283 5.00 -2.45 -8.88
N GLU A 284 4.90 -2.44 -10.20
CA GLU A 284 5.90 -3.04 -11.08
C GLU A 284 7.26 -2.33 -10.95
N CYS A 285 7.26 -1.00 -10.84
CA CYS A 285 8.48 -0.24 -10.56
C CYS A 285 9.06 -0.60 -9.19
N ILE A 286 8.22 -0.67 -8.15
CA ILE A 286 8.62 -1.06 -6.79
C ILE A 286 9.21 -2.47 -6.77
N PHE A 287 8.56 -3.43 -7.42
CA PHE A 287 9.04 -4.80 -7.50
C PHE A 287 10.46 -4.86 -8.08
N ARG A 288 10.72 -4.12 -9.17
CA ARG A 288 12.05 -4.06 -9.80
C ARG A 288 13.12 -3.46 -8.89
N VAL A 289 12.82 -2.37 -8.18
CA VAL A 289 13.79 -1.78 -7.25
C VAL A 289 14.02 -2.67 -6.02
N LEU A 290 13.00 -3.35 -5.50
CA LEU A 290 13.17 -4.33 -4.42
C LEU A 290 14.05 -5.51 -4.83
N VAL A 291 13.89 -6.02 -6.06
CA VAL A 291 14.78 -7.07 -6.61
C VAL A 291 16.23 -6.56 -6.65
N LYS A 292 16.42 -5.31 -7.08
CA LYS A 292 17.75 -4.69 -7.14
C LYS A 292 18.38 -4.54 -5.76
N ILE A 293 17.64 -4.02 -4.78
CA ILE A 293 18.09 -3.91 -3.38
C ILE A 293 18.52 -5.26 -2.84
N ARG A 294 17.70 -6.30 -3.04
CA ARG A 294 18.03 -7.66 -2.61
C ARG A 294 19.32 -8.17 -3.25
N ALA A 295 19.50 -7.95 -4.56
CA ALA A 295 20.74 -8.32 -5.25
C ALA A 295 21.95 -7.58 -4.69
N SER A 296 21.83 -6.27 -4.41
CA SER A 296 22.88 -5.47 -3.76
C SER A 296 23.25 -6.03 -2.39
N LEU A 297 22.27 -6.39 -1.55
CA LEU A 297 22.52 -7.01 -0.24
C LEU A 297 23.21 -8.39 -0.35
N LEU A 298 22.74 -9.24 -1.27
CA LEU A 298 23.35 -10.56 -1.52
C LEU A 298 24.80 -10.45 -2.02
N ASN A 299 25.07 -9.47 -2.88
CA ASN A 299 26.43 -9.21 -3.35
C ASN A 299 27.35 -8.81 -2.21
N ILE A 300 26.89 -7.94 -1.29
CA ILE A 300 27.67 -7.55 -0.11
C ILE A 300 27.99 -8.74 0.78
N MET A 301 27.06 -9.69 0.90
CA MET A 301 27.28 -10.94 1.63
C MET A 301 28.16 -11.94 0.90
N SER A 302 28.46 -11.71 -0.37
CA SER A 302 29.36 -12.57 -1.15
C SER A 302 30.77 -11.99 -1.23
N LEU A 303 30.99 -10.78 -0.70
CA LEU A 303 32.30 -10.15 -0.54
C LEU A 303 33.12 -10.78 0.59
#